data_AF-A0A166LZ94-F1
#
_entry.id   AF-A0A166LZ94-F1
#
_cell.length_a   1.000
_cell.length_b   1.000
_cell.length_c   1.000
_cell.angle_alpha   90.00
_cell.angle_beta   90.00
_cell.angle_gamma   90.00
#
_symmetry.space_group_name_H-M   'P 1'
#
loop_
_entity.id
_entity.type
_entity.pdbx_description
1 polymer ?
#
loop_
_entity_poly.entity_id
_entity_poly.type
_entity_poly.pdbx_seq_one_letter_code
_entity_poly.pdbx_strand_id
1 'polypeptide(L)'
;MTVSSCFLLVLASATLSAAAARSCSFGEKCFPSLSTLAAFNVSIGGKLHSEVPIGASCYLTSPSYNQAACDEVKSNYQNAQWRANFFSSYDQINWETCGVTDSCLVPPVDSSAICGQGSLARYSVHATTSSDVQKYVQFATKFNLRIVIKNTGHDYQGRSSGRDGFALWTHGMRGISRDRSFVPQGCRTTPQDSITVASGEQWINVYKFADDAGALIVGGDCDTVGAGGGWLLGGGHSVLSPSYGLGVDNLLQAEIVTPDGKLQTVSECSNPDLFWAIRGGGAGTWGVLTQVTYKAHPVVPLHAAFIGKSNSSTQENAQLISALANITPNLHDMGVGSFMEIFPTKIIFFGLLPGGSLANFKAAFQPIVTLLPAGSVTFSSFSTFLAFHAATYGAAPELAGFPFAPSSRMIPRHYFEDDPHGLTRAIQKGQLLLGAQAASQPVQILMDSPAPRHDVGKTSVTPLWYSSLWHVVYTVAWDTTTPLAGQKSVVKAAHDAADVLRVYAPDGAAYGNEADIYE
;
A
#
# COMPACT_ATOMS: atom_id res chain seq x y z
N MET A 1 -16.72 -23.53 -61.66
CA MET A 1 -17.40 -24.18 -60.53
C MET A 1 -16.84 -23.60 -59.24
N THR A 2 -17.75 -23.05 -58.44
CA THR A 2 -17.66 -22.72 -57.00
C THR A 2 -16.55 -21.79 -56.52
N VAL A 3 -16.89 -20.48 -56.53
CA VAL A 3 -16.36 -19.44 -55.63
C VAL A 3 -17.09 -19.60 -54.28
N SER A 4 -16.34 -19.77 -53.19
CA SER A 4 -16.88 -19.94 -51.85
C SER A 4 -17.10 -18.59 -51.18
N SER A 5 -18.34 -18.29 -50.80
CA SER A 5 -18.78 -17.05 -50.18
C SER A 5 -18.24 -16.87 -48.75
N CYS A 6 -17.58 -15.74 -48.50
CA CYS A 6 -17.36 -15.18 -47.17
C CYS A 6 -18.69 -14.71 -46.57
N PHE A 7 -19.10 -15.28 -45.43
CA PHE A 7 -20.07 -14.64 -44.55
C PHE A 7 -19.30 -13.79 -43.52
N LEU A 8 -19.31 -12.47 -43.72
CA LEU A 8 -18.97 -11.51 -42.66
C LEU A 8 -20.12 -11.50 -41.64
N LEU A 9 -19.87 -12.02 -40.44
CA LEU A 9 -20.67 -11.66 -39.27
C LEU A 9 -20.34 -10.21 -38.92
N VAL A 10 -21.23 -9.29 -39.25
CA VAL A 10 -21.23 -7.93 -38.69
C VAL A 10 -21.72 -8.05 -37.24
N LEU A 11 -20.78 -8.12 -36.30
CA LEU A 11 -21.04 -7.81 -34.90
C LEU A 11 -21.36 -6.32 -34.83
N ALA A 12 -22.66 -6.00 -34.81
CA ALA A 12 -23.13 -4.67 -34.46
C ALA A 12 -22.78 -4.43 -32.98
N SER A 13 -21.64 -3.82 -32.74
CA SER A 13 -21.29 -3.24 -31.45
C SER A 13 -22.29 -2.12 -31.16
N ALA A 14 -23.36 -2.45 -30.43
CA ALA A 14 -24.20 -1.44 -29.82
C ALA A 14 -23.32 -0.69 -28.80
N THR A 15 -22.80 0.46 -29.21
CA THR A 15 -22.18 1.42 -28.31
C THR A 15 -23.28 1.97 -27.40
N LEU A 16 -23.57 1.24 -26.31
CA LEU A 16 -24.16 1.86 -25.14
C LEU A 16 -23.12 2.83 -24.56
N SER A 17 -23.04 4.02 -25.15
CA SER A 17 -22.59 5.19 -24.43
C SER A 17 -23.70 5.55 -23.45
N ALA A 18 -23.84 4.76 -22.39
CA ALA A 18 -24.42 5.27 -21.17
C ALA A 18 -23.37 6.26 -20.66
N ALA A 19 -23.54 7.54 -20.99
CA ALA A 19 -22.90 8.59 -20.21
C ALA A 19 -23.29 8.31 -18.76
N ALA A 20 -22.36 7.77 -17.96
CA ALA A 20 -22.64 7.39 -16.59
C ALA A 20 -23.23 8.63 -15.90
N ALA A 21 -24.46 8.50 -15.41
CA ALA A 21 -25.14 9.62 -14.76
C ALA A 21 -24.23 10.11 -13.61
N ARG A 22 -23.82 11.38 -13.67
CA ARG A 22 -22.93 12.00 -12.70
C ARG A 22 -23.48 11.77 -11.28
N SER A 23 -22.62 11.33 -10.36
CA SER A 23 -22.98 11.19 -8.95
C SER A 23 -23.43 12.53 -8.36
N CYS A 24 -24.41 12.48 -7.47
CA CYS A 24 -24.89 13.64 -6.76
C CYS A 24 -23.86 14.14 -5.74
N SER A 25 -23.59 15.45 -5.77
CA SER A 25 -22.59 16.12 -4.94
C SER A 25 -23.24 17.09 -3.94
N PHE A 26 -22.51 17.41 -2.88
CA PHE A 26 -22.97 18.40 -1.89
C PHE A 26 -23.32 19.74 -2.54
N GLY A 27 -24.47 20.30 -2.17
CA GLY A 27 -25.00 21.55 -2.73
C GLY A 27 -25.93 21.37 -3.94
N GLU A 28 -25.99 20.17 -4.52
CA GLU A 28 -26.94 19.86 -5.60
C GLU A 28 -28.33 19.51 -5.04
N LYS A 29 -29.38 19.73 -5.85
CA LYS A 29 -30.77 19.45 -5.45
C LYS A 29 -31.06 17.98 -5.16
N CYS A 30 -30.31 17.08 -5.79
CA CYS A 30 -30.42 15.63 -5.57
C CYS A 30 -29.80 15.20 -4.23
N PHE A 31 -28.98 16.05 -3.59
CA PHE A 31 -28.24 15.67 -2.40
C PHE A 31 -29.20 15.56 -1.22
N PRO A 32 -29.01 14.57 -0.31
CA PRO A 32 -29.89 14.40 0.84
C PRO A 32 -30.10 15.69 1.63
N SER A 33 -31.35 15.98 1.97
CA SER A 33 -31.67 17.10 2.86
C SER A 33 -31.05 16.91 4.24
N LEU A 34 -30.90 17.99 5.01
CA LEU A 34 -30.41 17.91 6.40
C LEU A 34 -31.26 16.98 7.27
N SER A 35 -32.59 16.98 7.08
CA SER A 35 -33.49 16.05 7.79
C SER A 35 -33.27 14.59 7.39
N THR A 36 -32.96 14.34 6.11
CA THR A 36 -32.63 13.01 5.61
C THR A 36 -31.29 12.52 6.16
N LEU A 37 -30.27 13.39 6.18
CA LEU A 37 -28.97 13.09 6.78
C LEU A 37 -29.09 12.84 8.29
N ALA A 38 -29.91 13.62 9.00
CA ALA A 38 -30.15 13.42 10.43
C ALA A 38 -30.83 12.06 10.71
N ALA A 39 -31.85 11.70 9.93
CA ALA A 39 -32.51 10.40 10.06
C ALA A 39 -31.55 9.24 9.75
N PHE A 40 -30.71 9.39 8.71
CA PHE A 40 -29.66 8.43 8.41
C PHE A 40 -28.66 8.31 9.56
N ASN A 41 -28.21 9.43 10.12
CA ASN A 41 -27.29 9.45 11.24
C ASN A 41 -27.83 8.68 12.46
N VAL A 42 -29.11 8.87 12.79
CA VAL A 42 -29.78 8.08 13.84
C VAL A 42 -29.74 6.58 13.52
N SER A 43 -29.98 6.20 12.26
CA SER A 43 -29.99 4.79 11.85
C SER A 43 -28.64 4.09 11.98
N ILE A 44 -27.52 4.83 11.93
CA ILE A 44 -26.16 4.33 12.12
C ILE A 44 -25.58 4.68 13.52
N GLY A 45 -26.42 5.13 14.45
CA GLY A 45 -26.02 5.38 15.83
C GLY A 45 -25.13 6.61 16.02
N GLY A 46 -25.32 7.67 15.24
CA GLY A 46 -24.58 8.93 15.42
C GLY A 46 -23.22 9.00 14.72
N LYS A 47 -22.94 8.08 13.79
CA LYS A 47 -21.63 7.91 13.13
C LYS A 47 -21.47 8.69 11.82
N LEU A 48 -22.40 9.59 11.48
CA LEU A 48 -22.24 10.52 10.35
C LEU A 48 -21.53 11.79 10.82
N HIS A 49 -20.42 12.11 10.18
CA HIS A 49 -19.59 13.27 10.51
C HIS A 49 -19.58 14.28 9.36
N SER A 50 -19.58 15.57 9.70
CA SER A 50 -19.23 16.64 8.78
C SER A 50 -17.74 16.92 8.96
N GLU A 51 -16.97 16.66 7.91
CA GLU A 51 -15.52 16.59 8.00
C GLU A 51 -14.88 17.93 7.63
N VAL A 52 -13.92 18.34 8.46
CA VAL A 52 -13.09 19.52 8.24
C VAL A 52 -11.62 19.10 8.23
N PRO A 53 -10.77 19.73 7.41
CA PRO A 53 -9.34 19.45 7.42
C PRO A 53 -8.74 19.58 8.82
N ILE A 54 -7.81 18.69 9.18
CA ILE A 54 -7.14 18.76 10.49
C ILE A 54 -6.42 20.09 10.72
N GLY A 55 -5.97 20.76 9.65
CA GLY A 55 -5.32 22.06 9.73
C GLY A 55 -6.27 23.21 10.04
N ALA A 56 -7.59 23.01 10.02
CA ALA A 56 -8.58 24.07 10.22
C ALA A 56 -8.45 24.77 11.59
N SER A 57 -7.85 24.11 12.58
CA SER A 57 -7.53 24.69 13.88
C SER A 57 -6.44 25.76 13.81
N CYS A 58 -5.61 25.77 12.77
CA CYS A 58 -4.46 26.67 12.59
C CYS A 58 -4.73 27.93 11.77
N TYR A 59 -5.92 28.07 11.17
CA TYR A 59 -6.28 29.23 10.34
C TYR A 59 -7.19 30.17 11.12
N LEU A 60 -6.81 31.43 11.29
CA LEU A 60 -7.55 32.45 12.05
C LEU A 60 -8.94 32.74 11.45
N THR A 61 -9.11 32.50 10.15
CA THR A 61 -10.38 32.68 9.43
C THR A 61 -11.33 31.49 9.57
N SER A 62 -10.84 30.36 10.06
CA SER A 62 -11.61 29.14 10.19
C SER A 62 -12.55 29.22 11.41
N PRO A 63 -13.82 28.80 11.27
CA PRO A 63 -14.71 28.62 12.42
C PRO A 63 -14.17 27.61 13.45
N SER A 64 -13.25 26.74 13.05
CA SER A 64 -12.62 25.73 13.89
C SER A 64 -11.30 26.20 14.51
N TYR A 65 -10.90 27.47 14.36
CA TYR A 65 -9.67 28.00 14.93
C TYR A 65 -9.56 27.72 16.43
N ASN A 66 -8.45 27.11 16.84
CA ASN A 66 -8.13 26.86 18.22
C ASN A 66 -6.62 26.68 18.37
N GLN A 67 -5.98 27.55 19.13
CA GLN A 67 -4.51 27.56 19.27
C GLN A 67 -3.97 26.25 19.84
N ALA A 68 -4.58 25.69 20.89
CA ALA A 68 -4.12 24.46 21.51
C ALA A 68 -4.25 23.25 20.56
N ALA A 69 -5.37 23.16 19.83
CA ALA A 69 -5.55 22.12 18.81
C ALA A 69 -4.58 22.32 17.64
N CYS A 70 -4.27 23.56 17.24
CA CYS A 70 -3.26 23.83 16.22
C CYS A 70 -1.86 23.37 16.65
N ASP A 71 -1.50 23.59 17.92
CA ASP A 71 -0.20 23.16 18.45
C ASP A 71 -0.09 21.63 18.54
N GLU A 72 -1.18 20.93 18.83
CA GLU A 72 -1.24 19.47 18.72
C GLU A 72 -1.03 19.00 17.27
N VAL A 73 -1.75 19.59 16.31
CA VAL A 73 -1.63 19.25 14.89
C VAL A 73 -0.20 19.48 14.40
N LYS A 74 0.42 20.62 14.74
CA LYS A 74 1.81 20.93 14.38
C LYS A 74 2.79 19.91 14.93
N SER A 75 2.61 19.52 16.20
CA SER A 75 3.53 18.59 16.89
C SER A 75 3.47 17.18 16.33
N ASN A 76 2.32 16.78 15.77
CA ASN A 76 2.09 15.44 15.24
C ASN A 76 1.96 15.40 13.72
N TYR A 77 2.19 16.51 13.01
CA TYR A 77 1.84 16.62 11.60
C TYR A 77 2.52 15.56 10.74
N GLN A 78 3.73 15.15 11.10
CA GLN A 78 4.49 14.12 10.39
C GLN A 78 4.41 12.73 11.04
N ASN A 79 3.58 12.52 12.06
CA ASN A 79 3.43 11.23 12.73
C ASN A 79 2.32 10.42 12.04
N ALA A 80 2.68 9.38 11.29
CA ALA A 80 1.73 8.55 10.54
C ALA A 80 0.65 7.93 11.45
N GLN A 81 1.03 7.47 12.65
CA GLN A 81 0.09 6.83 13.58
C GLN A 81 -0.97 7.80 14.09
N TRP A 82 -0.58 9.05 14.37
CA TRP A 82 -1.51 10.11 14.76
C TRP A 82 -2.42 10.47 13.57
N ARG A 83 -1.87 10.67 12.36
CA ARG A 83 -2.65 10.98 11.16
C ARG A 83 -3.65 9.90 10.79
N ALA A 84 -3.30 8.62 10.94
CA ALA A 84 -4.21 7.53 10.66
C ALA A 84 -5.47 7.55 11.55
N ASN A 85 -5.43 8.22 12.71
CA ASN A 85 -6.57 8.39 13.62
C ASN A 85 -7.51 9.54 13.26
N PHE A 86 -7.32 10.22 12.13
CA PHE A 86 -8.26 11.23 11.64
C PHE A 86 -8.69 10.92 10.21
N PHE A 87 -9.99 10.95 9.97
CA PHE A 87 -10.53 10.81 8.62
C PHE A 87 -9.99 11.91 7.69
N SER A 88 -9.85 13.14 8.19
CA SER A 88 -9.44 14.31 7.42
C SER A 88 -7.92 14.48 7.23
N SER A 89 -7.12 13.43 7.47
CA SER A 89 -5.67 13.42 7.17
C SER A 89 -5.19 12.16 6.48
N TYR A 90 -4.20 12.27 5.63
CA TYR A 90 -3.63 11.24 4.78
C TYR A 90 -2.12 11.26 4.97
N ASP A 91 -1.46 10.15 4.65
CA ASP A 91 -0.01 10.13 4.81
C ASP A 91 0.66 11.01 3.75
N GLN A 92 0.12 10.97 2.53
CA GLN A 92 0.52 11.82 1.41
C GLN A 92 -0.45 13.00 1.28
N ILE A 93 -0.01 14.18 1.72
CA ILE A 93 -0.88 15.36 1.83
C ILE A 93 -1.27 15.98 0.48
N ASN A 94 -0.67 15.53 -0.63
CA ASN A 94 -1.18 15.87 -1.97
C ASN A 94 -2.60 15.31 -2.22
N TRP A 95 -3.07 14.37 -1.40
CA TRP A 95 -4.45 13.88 -1.38
C TRP A 95 -5.33 14.53 -0.30
N GLU A 96 -4.83 15.59 0.34
CA GLU A 96 -5.62 16.52 1.16
C GLU A 96 -5.94 17.80 0.42
N THR A 97 -5.15 18.15 -0.61
CA THR A 97 -5.30 19.41 -1.34
C THR A 97 -6.04 19.24 -2.67
N CYS A 98 -6.58 20.33 -3.19
CA CYS A 98 -7.12 20.41 -4.55
C CYS A 98 -6.46 21.59 -5.28
N GLY A 99 -5.29 21.32 -5.87
CA GLY A 99 -4.40 22.38 -6.35
C GLY A 99 -3.64 23.04 -5.20
N VAL A 100 -3.15 24.27 -5.42
CA VAL A 100 -2.32 24.99 -4.42
C VAL A 100 -3.14 25.91 -3.52
N THR A 101 -4.30 26.38 -3.97
CA THR A 101 -5.11 27.37 -3.24
C THR A 101 -6.19 26.75 -2.37
N ASP A 102 -6.76 25.62 -2.78
CA ASP A 102 -7.76 24.90 -2.00
C ASP A 102 -7.07 23.84 -1.15
N SER A 103 -6.56 24.30 -0.02
CA SER A 103 -5.82 23.48 0.93
C SER A 103 -5.97 24.01 2.35
N CYS A 104 -5.60 23.19 3.32
CA CYS A 104 -5.57 23.57 4.73
C CYS A 104 -4.39 22.87 5.42
N LEU A 105 -3.20 23.11 4.87
CA LEU A 105 -1.95 22.46 5.28
C LEU A 105 -1.37 23.11 6.54
N VAL A 106 -0.54 22.35 7.26
CA VAL A 106 0.14 22.81 8.48
C VAL A 106 1.66 22.62 8.36
N PRO A 107 2.49 23.61 8.78
CA PRO A 107 2.07 24.95 9.20
C PRO A 107 1.46 25.75 8.03
N PRO A 108 0.48 26.63 8.28
CA PRO A 108 -0.09 27.45 7.23
C PRO A 108 0.96 28.43 6.71
N VAL A 109 1.01 28.62 5.39
CA VAL A 109 1.87 29.65 4.76
C VAL A 109 1.43 31.04 5.22
N ASP A 110 0.12 31.25 5.32
CA ASP A 110 -0.52 32.43 5.90
C ASP A 110 -1.69 31.97 6.77
N SER A 111 -1.61 32.21 8.08
CA SER A 111 -2.68 31.85 9.02
C SER A 111 -3.96 32.67 8.83
N SER A 112 -3.89 33.78 8.08
CA SER A 112 -5.05 34.61 7.71
C SER A 112 -5.70 34.19 6.39
N ALA A 113 -5.12 33.21 5.68
CA ALA A 113 -5.72 32.66 4.46
C ALA A 113 -7.01 31.88 4.78
N ILE A 114 -7.79 31.56 3.75
CA ILE A 114 -8.95 30.68 3.88
C ILE A 114 -8.47 29.22 3.94
N CYS A 115 -8.83 28.48 4.99
CA CYS A 115 -8.70 27.02 5.04
C CYS A 115 -9.68 26.38 4.06
N GLY A 116 -9.16 25.82 2.96
CA GLY A 116 -9.93 25.11 1.95
C GLY A 116 -10.25 23.67 2.34
N GLN A 117 -11.33 23.10 1.79
CA GLN A 117 -11.67 21.68 2.00
C GLN A 117 -10.65 20.75 1.32
N GLY A 118 -10.06 21.22 0.21
CA GLY A 118 -9.18 20.44 -0.64
C GLY A 118 -9.88 19.23 -1.27
N SER A 119 -9.23 18.08 -1.23
CA SER A 119 -9.75 16.82 -1.81
C SER A 119 -10.51 15.95 -0.80
N LEU A 120 -10.71 16.43 0.43
CA LEU A 120 -11.45 15.72 1.46
C LEU A 120 -12.94 15.63 1.13
N ALA A 121 -13.53 14.44 1.33
CA ALA A 121 -14.98 14.28 1.35
C ALA A 121 -15.58 15.10 2.50
N ARG A 122 -16.70 15.79 2.24
CA ARG A 122 -17.36 16.65 3.25
C ARG A 122 -18.12 15.89 4.32
N TYR A 123 -18.64 14.72 3.98
CA TYR A 123 -19.32 13.85 4.92
C TYR A 123 -18.64 12.49 4.94
N SER A 124 -18.54 11.89 6.11
CA SER A 124 -18.04 10.54 6.28
C SER A 124 -18.92 9.74 7.26
N VAL A 125 -18.96 8.43 7.09
CA VAL A 125 -19.49 7.49 8.07
C VAL A 125 -18.33 6.78 8.76
N HIS A 126 -18.22 6.91 10.08
CA HIS A 126 -17.19 6.24 10.89
C HIS A 126 -17.69 4.85 11.26
N ALA A 127 -17.46 3.86 10.41
CA ALA A 127 -17.99 2.51 10.62
C ALA A 127 -17.23 1.76 11.71
N THR A 128 -17.98 1.05 12.56
CA THR A 128 -17.42 0.15 13.58
C THR A 128 -17.95 -1.28 13.43
N THR A 129 -18.94 -1.49 12.56
CA THR A 129 -19.58 -2.79 12.32
C THR A 129 -19.90 -2.96 10.83
N SER A 130 -20.07 -4.21 10.39
CA SER A 130 -20.55 -4.52 9.05
C SER A 130 -21.94 -3.94 8.76
N SER A 131 -22.82 -3.82 9.76
CA SER A 131 -24.13 -3.17 9.61
C SER A 131 -24.03 -1.68 9.25
N ASP A 132 -23.06 -0.96 9.80
CA ASP A 132 -22.83 0.45 9.43
C ASP A 132 -22.45 0.56 7.94
N VAL A 133 -21.57 -0.35 7.48
CA VAL A 133 -21.14 -0.43 6.09
C VAL A 133 -22.33 -0.75 5.17
N GLN A 134 -23.18 -1.71 5.52
CA GLN A 134 -24.38 -2.04 4.74
C GLN A 134 -25.32 -0.84 4.62
N LYS A 135 -25.61 -0.15 5.73
CA LYS A 135 -26.46 1.04 5.75
C LYS A 135 -25.85 2.18 4.94
N TYR A 136 -24.54 2.37 5.02
CA TYR A 136 -23.82 3.34 4.20
C TYR A 136 -23.95 3.04 2.71
N VAL A 137 -23.67 1.79 2.27
CA VAL A 137 -23.76 1.40 0.86
C VAL A 137 -25.19 1.60 0.34
N GLN A 138 -26.19 1.16 1.11
CA GLN A 138 -27.60 1.35 0.74
C GLN A 138 -27.98 2.83 0.62
N PHE A 139 -27.52 3.67 1.55
CA PHE A 139 -27.78 5.10 1.53
C PHE A 139 -27.09 5.80 0.36
N ALA A 140 -25.80 5.54 0.15
CA ALA A 140 -25.03 6.12 -0.94
C ALA A 140 -25.63 5.73 -2.30
N THR A 141 -26.00 4.47 -2.50
CA THR A 141 -26.67 4.00 -3.72
C THR A 141 -28.03 4.66 -3.91
N LYS A 142 -28.86 4.75 -2.86
CA LYS A 142 -30.20 5.38 -2.93
C LYS A 142 -30.15 6.82 -3.41
N PHE A 143 -29.13 7.58 -3.00
CA PHE A 143 -28.98 9.00 -3.34
C PHE A 143 -27.95 9.26 -4.45
N ASN A 144 -27.48 8.20 -5.13
CA ASN A 144 -26.45 8.28 -6.19
C ASN A 144 -25.21 9.07 -5.75
N LEU A 145 -24.73 8.87 -4.52
CA LEU A 145 -23.57 9.57 -3.97
C LEU A 145 -22.27 8.90 -4.45
N ARG A 146 -21.23 9.70 -4.68
CA ARG A 146 -19.89 9.17 -4.98
C ARG A 146 -19.32 8.52 -3.73
N ILE A 147 -19.15 7.20 -3.74
CA ILE A 147 -18.52 6.46 -2.64
C ILE A 147 -17.01 6.75 -2.63
N VAL A 148 -16.48 6.99 -1.44
CA VAL A 148 -15.04 7.06 -1.15
C VAL A 148 -14.80 6.22 0.08
N ILE A 149 -13.89 5.26 0.00
CA ILE A 149 -13.61 4.35 1.12
C ILE A 149 -12.21 4.64 1.61
N LYS A 150 -12.10 4.95 2.90
CA LYS A 150 -10.82 5.14 3.57
C LYS A 150 -10.66 4.11 4.68
N ASN A 151 -9.50 3.48 4.71
CA ASN A 151 -9.00 2.77 5.87
C ASN A 151 -8.10 3.72 6.67
N THR A 152 -6.79 3.70 6.39
CA THR A 152 -5.78 4.45 7.15
C THR A 152 -5.44 5.80 6.52
N GLY A 153 -5.57 5.92 5.19
CA GLY A 153 -5.17 7.12 4.43
C GLY A 153 -3.75 7.04 3.83
N HIS A 154 -3.18 5.84 3.77
CA HIS A 154 -1.82 5.53 3.28
C HIS A 154 -1.69 5.50 1.74
N ASP A 155 -2.81 5.65 1.01
CA ASP A 155 -2.85 5.40 -0.43
C ASP A 155 -2.06 6.43 -1.25
N TYR A 156 -1.00 5.96 -1.93
CA TYR A 156 -0.15 6.81 -2.77
C TYR A 156 -0.86 7.41 -3.99
N GLN A 157 -2.01 6.87 -4.42
CA GLN A 157 -2.72 7.27 -5.63
C GLN A 157 -4.01 8.06 -5.36
N GLY A 158 -4.29 8.38 -4.10
CA GLY A 158 -5.45 9.18 -3.71
C GLY A 158 -6.78 8.45 -3.81
N ARG A 159 -6.77 7.11 -3.95
CA ARG A 159 -7.98 6.27 -4.11
C ARG A 159 -8.89 6.30 -2.88
N SER A 160 -8.36 6.67 -1.72
CA SER A 160 -9.11 6.85 -0.47
C SER A 160 -9.57 8.30 -0.21
N SER A 161 -9.30 9.24 -1.12
CA SER A 161 -9.70 10.65 -1.02
C SER A 161 -10.69 11.02 -2.14
N GLY A 162 -11.43 12.10 -1.98
CA GLY A 162 -12.38 12.53 -3.01
C GLY A 162 -13.30 13.67 -2.55
N ARG A 163 -13.09 14.86 -3.12
CA ARG A 163 -13.77 16.11 -2.77
C ARG A 163 -15.29 16.01 -2.76
N ASP A 164 -15.83 15.43 -3.84
CA ASP A 164 -17.27 15.29 -4.05
C ASP A 164 -17.81 13.95 -3.51
N GLY A 165 -17.01 13.27 -2.68
CA GLY A 165 -17.35 12.00 -2.08
C GLY A 165 -18.28 12.13 -0.88
N PHE A 166 -19.06 11.07 -0.65
CA PHE A 166 -19.70 10.75 0.62
C PHE A 166 -18.93 9.56 1.18
N ALA A 167 -18.08 9.75 2.18
CA ALA A 167 -17.06 8.77 2.52
C ALA A 167 -17.51 7.72 3.54
N LEU A 168 -16.84 6.58 3.52
CA LEU A 168 -16.87 5.55 4.54
C LEU A 168 -15.47 5.41 5.12
N TRP A 169 -15.36 5.49 6.45
CA TRP A 169 -14.12 5.29 7.16
C TRP A 169 -14.18 3.99 7.97
N THR A 170 -13.35 3.02 7.60
CA THR A 170 -13.35 1.67 8.22
C THR A 170 -12.39 1.55 9.40
N HIS A 171 -11.60 2.57 9.72
CA HIS A 171 -10.59 2.56 10.79
C HIS A 171 -11.18 2.25 12.18
N GLY A 172 -12.47 2.52 12.41
CA GLY A 172 -13.16 2.17 13.66
C GLY A 172 -13.47 0.68 13.83
N MET A 173 -13.31 -0.14 12.78
CA MET A 173 -13.57 -1.57 12.81
C MET A 173 -12.37 -2.31 13.42
N ARG A 174 -12.49 -2.71 14.69
CA ARG A 174 -11.42 -3.29 15.49
C ARG A 174 -11.74 -4.72 15.93
N GLY A 175 -10.69 -5.50 16.19
CA GLY A 175 -10.79 -6.85 16.67
C GLY A 175 -9.82 -7.79 15.96
N ILE A 176 -9.12 -8.60 16.75
CA ILE A 176 -8.19 -9.62 16.28
C ILE A 176 -8.43 -10.89 17.10
N SER A 177 -8.52 -12.03 16.43
CA SER A 177 -8.69 -13.34 17.08
C SER A 177 -7.87 -14.41 16.37
N ARG A 178 -7.53 -15.50 17.07
CA ARG A 178 -6.82 -16.66 16.51
C ARG A 178 -7.71 -17.90 16.60
N ASP A 179 -7.69 -18.70 15.55
CA ASP A 179 -8.28 -20.04 15.53
C ASP A 179 -7.25 -21.03 14.96
N ARG A 180 -6.82 -21.98 15.80
CA ARG A 180 -5.80 -23.00 15.47
C ARG A 180 -6.37 -24.15 14.63
N SER A 181 -7.67 -24.20 14.44
CA SER A 181 -8.38 -25.26 13.71
C SER A 181 -9.43 -24.66 12.79
N PHE A 182 -9.06 -23.57 12.11
CA PHE A 182 -9.94 -22.86 11.20
C PHE A 182 -10.14 -23.64 9.90
N VAL A 183 -11.38 -23.68 9.43
CA VAL A 183 -11.77 -24.18 8.11
C VAL A 183 -12.55 -23.06 7.42
N PRO A 184 -12.10 -22.59 6.24
CA PRO A 184 -12.85 -21.56 5.51
C PRO A 184 -14.27 -22.00 5.20
N GLN A 185 -15.22 -21.07 5.25
CA GLN A 185 -16.63 -21.33 5.01
C GLN A 185 -16.84 -22.03 3.67
N GLY A 186 -17.64 -23.10 3.68
CA GLY A 186 -17.95 -23.92 2.50
C GLY A 186 -16.86 -24.94 2.13
N CYS A 187 -15.64 -24.79 2.66
CA CYS A 187 -14.56 -25.74 2.38
C CYS A 187 -14.64 -27.00 3.25
N ARG A 188 -14.08 -28.10 2.71
CA ARG A 188 -13.91 -29.38 3.40
C ARG A 188 -12.42 -29.77 3.39
N THR A 189 -11.60 -28.86 3.90
CA THR A 189 -10.13 -28.99 3.95
C THR A 189 -9.67 -29.33 5.36
N THR A 190 -8.42 -29.76 5.49
CA THR A 190 -7.77 -29.90 6.81
C THR A 190 -7.80 -28.55 7.55
N PRO A 191 -8.20 -28.52 8.83
CA PRO A 191 -8.09 -27.32 9.65
C PRO A 191 -6.66 -26.78 9.68
N GLN A 192 -6.51 -25.46 9.68
CA GLN A 192 -5.21 -24.79 9.77
C GLN A 192 -5.26 -23.62 10.77
N ASP A 193 -4.08 -23.18 11.19
CA ASP A 193 -3.97 -22.05 12.09
C ASP A 193 -4.21 -20.73 11.34
N SER A 194 -4.94 -19.82 11.98
CA SER A 194 -5.37 -18.58 11.35
C SER A 194 -5.51 -17.45 12.36
N ILE A 195 -5.33 -16.22 11.86
CA ILE A 195 -5.65 -15.00 12.59
C ILE A 195 -6.68 -14.23 11.78
N THR A 196 -7.80 -13.91 12.43
CA THR A 196 -8.88 -13.10 11.87
C THR A 196 -8.74 -11.67 12.36
N VAL A 197 -8.87 -10.72 11.45
CA VAL A 197 -8.55 -9.30 11.64
C VAL A 197 -9.71 -8.45 11.10
N ALA A 198 -10.25 -7.56 11.92
CA ALA A 198 -11.22 -6.56 11.46
C ALA A 198 -10.55 -5.57 10.49
N SER A 199 -11.28 -5.09 9.48
CA SER A 199 -10.66 -4.37 8.36
C SER A 199 -9.96 -3.05 8.72
N GLY A 200 -10.33 -2.43 9.84
CA GLY A 200 -9.72 -1.21 10.35
C GLY A 200 -8.41 -1.42 11.13
N GLU A 201 -7.98 -2.66 11.38
CA GLU A 201 -6.72 -2.91 12.06
C GLU A 201 -5.50 -2.56 11.20
N GLN A 202 -4.46 -2.09 11.88
CA GLN A 202 -3.16 -1.75 11.30
C GLN A 202 -2.15 -2.84 11.63
N TRP A 203 -1.13 -3.01 10.78
CA TRP A 203 -0.17 -4.11 10.91
C TRP A 203 0.52 -4.17 12.27
N ILE A 204 0.88 -3.04 12.88
CA ILE A 204 1.50 -3.03 14.21
C ILE A 204 0.65 -3.71 15.28
N ASN A 205 -0.68 -3.57 15.24
CA ASN A 205 -1.58 -4.25 16.18
C ASN A 205 -1.64 -5.75 15.91
N VAL A 206 -1.63 -6.13 14.64
CA VAL A 206 -1.65 -7.53 14.21
C VAL A 206 -0.35 -8.23 14.59
N TYR A 207 0.80 -7.58 14.44
CA TYR A 207 2.10 -8.11 14.87
C TYR A 207 2.18 -8.32 16.38
N LYS A 208 1.73 -7.35 17.18
CA LYS A 208 1.65 -7.48 18.64
C LYS A 208 0.79 -8.67 19.05
N PHE A 209 -0.41 -8.79 18.47
CA PHE A 209 -1.29 -9.91 18.76
C PHE A 209 -0.69 -11.26 18.34
N ALA A 210 -0.07 -11.33 17.15
CA ALA A 210 0.54 -12.56 16.66
C ALA A 210 1.71 -13.00 17.55
N ASP A 211 2.55 -12.06 17.99
CA ASP A 211 3.67 -12.30 18.90
C ASP A 211 3.18 -12.87 20.25
N ASP A 212 2.21 -12.20 20.88
CA ASP A 212 1.59 -12.64 22.14
C ASP A 212 0.93 -14.03 22.00
N ALA A 213 0.35 -14.31 20.84
CA ALA A 213 -0.24 -15.61 20.56
C ALA A 213 0.81 -16.70 20.26
N GLY A 214 2.06 -16.35 19.96
CA GLY A 214 3.07 -17.28 19.47
C GLY A 214 2.78 -17.74 18.03
N ALA A 215 2.60 -16.78 17.13
CA ALA A 215 2.41 -16.98 15.70
C ALA A 215 3.28 -16.00 14.89
N LEU A 216 3.65 -16.43 13.69
CA LEU A 216 4.21 -15.59 12.65
C LEU A 216 3.08 -15.24 11.66
N ILE A 217 3.03 -14.01 11.16
CA ILE A 217 2.04 -13.59 10.16
C ILE A 217 2.70 -12.74 9.08
N VAL A 218 2.26 -12.92 7.83
CA VAL A 218 2.72 -12.12 6.69
C VAL A 218 1.95 -10.81 6.66
N GLY A 219 2.67 -9.68 6.67
CA GLY A 219 2.10 -8.34 6.67
C GLY A 219 3.03 -7.29 6.06
N GLY A 220 2.54 -6.05 5.96
CA GLY A 220 3.29 -4.92 5.43
C GLY A 220 4.31 -4.33 6.40
N ASP A 221 5.36 -3.74 5.86
CA ASP A 221 6.50 -3.24 6.64
C ASP A 221 6.16 -2.02 7.51
N CYS A 222 5.33 -1.12 6.99
CA CYS A 222 4.85 0.07 7.68
C CYS A 222 3.82 -0.26 8.77
N ASP A 223 4.06 0.23 9.99
CA ASP A 223 3.21 0.00 11.16
C ASP A 223 1.75 0.35 10.93
N THR A 224 1.53 1.49 10.26
CA THR A 224 0.22 2.12 10.13
C THR A 224 -0.58 1.66 8.91
N VAL A 225 -0.01 0.79 8.06
CA VAL A 225 -0.73 0.24 6.91
C VAL A 225 -1.87 -0.66 7.38
N GLY A 226 -3.04 -0.51 6.75
CA GLY A 226 -4.26 -1.24 7.09
C GLY A 226 -4.21 -2.71 6.64
N ALA A 227 -4.37 -3.63 7.59
CA ALA A 227 -4.26 -5.07 7.38
C ALA A 227 -5.43 -5.67 6.61
N GLY A 228 -6.62 -5.05 6.63
CA GLY A 228 -7.80 -5.51 5.88
C GLY A 228 -8.25 -4.54 4.79
N GLY A 229 -7.33 -3.79 4.18
CA GLY A 229 -7.62 -2.74 3.20
C GLY A 229 -6.81 -2.85 1.90
N GLY A 230 -6.36 -1.71 1.39
CA GLY A 230 -5.69 -1.60 0.09
C GLY A 230 -4.43 -2.42 -0.04
N TRP A 231 -3.66 -2.61 1.05
CA TRP A 231 -2.50 -3.50 1.07
C TRP A 231 -2.87 -4.90 0.62
N LEU A 232 -3.89 -5.50 1.23
CA LEU A 232 -4.36 -6.84 0.87
C LEU A 232 -4.94 -6.85 -0.55
N LEU A 233 -5.87 -5.93 -0.82
CA LEU A 233 -6.65 -5.93 -2.07
C LEU A 233 -5.78 -5.76 -3.32
N GLY A 234 -4.61 -5.10 -3.20
CA GLY A 234 -3.65 -4.94 -4.29
C GLY A 234 -2.62 -6.07 -4.42
N GLY A 235 -2.46 -6.92 -3.41
CA GLY A 235 -1.47 -8.01 -3.39
C GLY A 235 -0.84 -8.18 -2.01
N GLY A 236 -0.24 -7.12 -1.47
CA GLY A 236 0.34 -7.11 -0.14
C GLY A 236 1.68 -7.84 -0.09
N HIS A 237 2.76 -7.17 -0.49
CA HIS A 237 4.11 -7.69 -0.31
C HIS A 237 4.56 -7.57 1.16
N SER A 238 5.63 -8.30 1.48
CA SER A 238 6.21 -8.42 2.81
C SER A 238 7.65 -8.92 2.67
N VAL A 239 8.53 -8.54 3.59
CA VAL A 239 9.85 -9.20 3.71
C VAL A 239 9.74 -10.72 3.92
N LEU A 240 8.58 -11.22 4.35
CA LEU A 240 8.29 -12.65 4.52
C LEU A 240 7.76 -13.33 3.25
N SER A 241 7.37 -12.57 2.22
CA SER A 241 6.75 -13.09 1.02
C SER A 241 7.57 -14.15 0.28
N PRO A 242 8.92 -14.04 0.17
CA PRO A 242 9.69 -15.09 -0.50
C PRO A 242 9.56 -16.46 0.17
N SER A 243 9.29 -16.52 1.48
CA SER A 243 9.08 -17.77 2.22
C SER A 243 7.61 -18.20 2.31
N TYR A 244 6.68 -17.25 2.35
CA TYR A 244 5.28 -17.52 2.74
C TYR A 244 4.22 -17.02 1.74
N GLY A 245 4.63 -16.46 0.61
CA GLY A 245 3.74 -15.85 -0.38
C GLY A 245 3.27 -14.44 0.00
N LEU A 246 2.60 -13.75 -0.91
CA LEU A 246 2.02 -12.44 -0.68
C LEU A 246 0.90 -12.49 0.38
N GLY A 247 0.46 -11.34 0.87
CA GLY A 247 -0.72 -11.20 1.73
C GLY A 247 -1.95 -11.88 1.13
N VAL A 248 -2.17 -11.70 -0.17
CA VAL A 248 -3.24 -12.41 -0.89
C VAL A 248 -3.07 -13.92 -0.90
N ASP A 249 -1.85 -14.47 -0.93
CA ASP A 249 -1.60 -15.93 -0.87
C ASP A 249 -1.91 -16.51 0.52
N ASN A 250 -1.93 -15.63 1.52
CA ASN A 250 -2.21 -15.94 2.92
C ASN A 250 -3.68 -15.72 3.30
N LEU A 251 -4.50 -15.11 2.44
CA LEU A 251 -5.93 -14.93 2.69
C LEU A 251 -6.67 -16.28 2.60
N LEU A 252 -7.41 -16.63 3.65
CA LEU A 252 -8.22 -17.84 3.74
C LEU A 252 -9.71 -17.57 3.53
N GLN A 253 -10.18 -16.42 4.02
CA GLN A 253 -11.57 -16.00 3.96
C GLN A 253 -11.65 -14.48 4.14
N ALA A 254 -12.69 -13.86 3.61
CA ALA A 254 -13.04 -12.48 3.94
C ALA A 254 -14.56 -12.32 4.16
N GLU A 255 -14.93 -11.34 4.99
CA GLU A 255 -16.26 -10.78 5.06
C GLU A 255 -16.28 -9.47 4.26
N ILE A 256 -17.24 -9.34 3.34
CA ILE A 256 -17.33 -8.23 2.40
C ILE A 256 -18.79 -7.76 2.27
N VAL A 257 -18.98 -6.44 2.29
CA VAL A 257 -20.25 -5.82 1.86
C VAL A 257 -20.15 -5.49 0.38
N THR A 258 -20.97 -6.16 -0.43
CA THR A 258 -21.01 -5.97 -1.89
C THR A 258 -21.76 -4.69 -2.27
N PRO A 259 -21.61 -4.18 -3.52
CA PRO A 259 -22.26 -2.95 -3.96
C PRO A 259 -23.80 -2.93 -3.84
N ASP A 260 -24.44 -4.10 -3.81
CA ASP A 260 -25.88 -4.24 -3.55
C ASP A 260 -26.26 -4.17 -2.05
N GLY A 261 -25.27 -3.91 -1.17
CA GLY A 261 -25.45 -3.74 0.27
C GLY A 261 -25.56 -5.04 1.06
N LYS A 262 -25.28 -6.20 0.46
CA LYS A 262 -25.31 -7.50 1.15
C LYS A 262 -23.98 -7.83 1.80
N LEU A 263 -24.03 -8.37 3.01
CA LEU A 263 -22.89 -8.96 3.67
C LEU A 263 -22.67 -10.38 3.16
N GLN A 264 -21.46 -10.69 2.72
CA GLN A 264 -21.09 -12.00 2.20
C GLN A 264 -19.80 -12.49 2.83
N THR A 265 -19.71 -13.80 3.04
CA THR A 265 -18.46 -14.48 3.38
C THR A 265 -17.92 -15.16 2.13
N VAL A 266 -16.69 -14.82 1.77
CA VAL A 266 -16.03 -15.28 0.55
C VAL A 266 -14.77 -16.09 0.89
N SER A 267 -14.59 -17.20 0.19
CA SER A 267 -13.47 -18.15 0.35
C SER A 267 -13.26 -18.90 -0.97
N GLU A 268 -12.27 -19.81 -1.02
CA GLU A 268 -12.08 -20.68 -2.19
C GLU A 268 -13.29 -21.61 -2.49
N CYS A 269 -14.21 -21.77 -1.53
CA CYS A 269 -15.37 -22.66 -1.65
C CYS A 269 -16.72 -21.93 -1.48
N SER A 270 -16.72 -20.61 -1.30
CA SER A 270 -17.90 -19.77 -1.13
C SER A 270 -17.70 -18.47 -1.90
N ASN A 271 -18.44 -18.25 -3.00
CA ASN A 271 -18.21 -17.16 -3.96
C ASN A 271 -16.73 -17.07 -4.42
N PRO A 272 -16.19 -18.14 -5.03
CA PRO A 272 -14.76 -18.25 -5.34
C PRO A 272 -14.28 -17.24 -6.39
N ASP A 273 -15.17 -16.76 -7.26
CA ASP A 273 -14.91 -15.72 -8.25
C ASP A 273 -14.64 -14.37 -7.58
N LEU A 274 -15.50 -13.95 -6.64
CA LEU A 274 -15.30 -12.75 -5.85
C LEU A 274 -14.07 -12.90 -4.93
N PHE A 275 -13.88 -14.08 -4.33
CA PHE A 275 -12.69 -14.35 -3.52
C PHE A 275 -11.39 -14.24 -4.33
N TRP A 276 -11.37 -14.76 -5.56
CA TRP A 276 -10.27 -14.59 -6.48
C TRP A 276 -10.03 -13.10 -6.80
N ALA A 277 -11.10 -12.36 -7.12
CA ALA A 277 -11.01 -10.95 -7.53
C ALA A 277 -10.45 -10.02 -6.43
N ILE A 278 -10.81 -10.25 -5.17
CA ILE A 278 -10.29 -9.44 -4.05
C ILE A 278 -8.83 -9.79 -3.69
N ARG A 279 -8.30 -10.89 -4.21
CA ARG A 279 -6.92 -11.34 -3.99
C ARG A 279 -5.99 -10.78 -5.06
N GLY A 280 -5.96 -9.45 -5.20
CA GLY A 280 -5.04 -8.73 -6.09
C GLY A 280 -5.69 -7.79 -7.10
N GLY A 281 -7.02 -7.80 -7.23
CA GLY A 281 -7.75 -7.00 -8.20
C GLY A 281 -7.89 -5.51 -7.84
N GLY A 282 -7.21 -5.06 -6.78
CA GLY A 282 -7.18 -3.66 -6.35
C GLY A 282 -8.33 -3.26 -5.43
N ALA A 283 -8.11 -2.18 -4.69
CA ALA A 283 -9.10 -1.62 -3.76
C ALA A 283 -10.17 -0.79 -4.47
N GLY A 284 -11.33 -0.62 -3.81
CA GLY A 284 -12.36 0.33 -4.23
C GLY A 284 -13.31 -0.15 -5.33
N THR A 285 -13.25 -1.43 -5.75
CA THR A 285 -14.04 -1.95 -6.87
C THR A 285 -14.98 -3.11 -6.50
N TRP A 286 -14.55 -4.05 -5.66
CA TRP A 286 -15.29 -5.31 -5.41
C TRP A 286 -16.32 -5.25 -4.27
N GLY A 287 -16.18 -4.26 -3.38
CA GLY A 287 -16.97 -4.13 -2.15
C GLY A 287 -16.12 -3.59 -1.01
N VAL A 288 -16.70 -3.56 0.20
CA VAL A 288 -16.03 -3.09 1.41
C VAL A 288 -15.70 -4.28 2.30
N LEU A 289 -14.42 -4.56 2.52
CA LEU A 289 -13.99 -5.57 3.49
C LEU A 289 -14.33 -5.11 4.91
N THR A 290 -14.90 -6.00 5.69
CA THR A 290 -15.22 -5.78 7.11
C THR A 290 -14.35 -6.64 8.01
N GLN A 291 -13.93 -7.81 7.53
CA GLN A 291 -13.05 -8.73 8.23
C GLN A 291 -12.28 -9.59 7.23
N VAL A 292 -11.05 -9.98 7.59
CA VAL A 292 -10.21 -10.89 6.80
C VAL A 292 -9.60 -11.95 7.71
N THR A 293 -9.44 -13.16 7.21
CA THR A 293 -8.79 -14.26 7.93
C THR A 293 -7.55 -14.69 7.18
N TYR A 294 -6.40 -14.55 7.84
CA TYR A 294 -5.09 -14.91 7.31
C TYR A 294 -4.60 -16.24 7.86
N LYS A 295 -3.76 -16.95 7.09
CA LYS A 295 -2.91 -18.03 7.60
C LYS A 295 -2.02 -17.50 8.71
N ALA A 296 -1.94 -18.24 9.82
CA ALA A 296 -0.93 -18.04 10.85
C ALA A 296 0.15 -19.10 10.70
N HIS A 297 1.41 -18.67 10.69
CA HIS A 297 2.57 -19.53 10.49
C HIS A 297 3.24 -19.87 11.84
N PRO A 298 3.92 -21.02 11.94
CA PRO A 298 4.75 -21.33 13.10
C PRO A 298 5.85 -20.27 13.30
N VAL A 299 6.15 -19.95 14.56
CA VAL A 299 7.31 -19.12 14.88
C VAL A 299 8.59 -19.91 14.59
N VAL A 300 9.48 -19.31 13.81
CA VAL A 300 10.79 -19.86 13.46
C VAL A 300 11.88 -18.83 13.80
N PRO A 301 13.14 -19.26 14.04
CA PRO A 301 14.25 -18.32 14.16
C PRO A 301 14.33 -17.43 12.92
N LEU A 302 14.56 -16.14 13.10
CA LEU A 302 14.68 -15.20 11.99
C LEU A 302 16.14 -14.74 11.89
N HIS A 303 16.81 -14.98 10.77
CA HIS A 303 18.19 -14.55 10.56
C HIS A 303 18.22 -13.31 9.66
N ALA A 304 18.83 -12.23 10.14
CA ALA A 304 18.92 -10.98 9.38
C ALA A 304 20.36 -10.66 9.02
N ALA A 305 20.57 -10.10 7.83
CA ALA A 305 21.80 -9.49 7.40
C ALA A 305 21.56 -7.99 7.20
N PHE A 306 22.44 -7.14 7.72
CA PHE A 306 22.36 -5.68 7.54
C PHE A 306 23.63 -5.18 6.85
N ILE A 307 23.45 -4.30 5.87
CA ILE A 307 24.54 -3.64 5.15
C ILE A 307 24.33 -2.14 5.22
N GLY A 308 25.33 -1.43 5.72
CA GLY A 308 25.38 0.02 5.71
C GLY A 308 26.64 0.50 5.01
N LYS A 309 26.50 1.20 3.88
CA LYS A 309 27.60 1.90 3.21
C LYS A 309 27.26 3.38 3.13
N SER A 310 28.08 4.21 3.75
CA SER A 310 27.99 5.67 3.66
C SER A 310 29.23 6.24 2.97
N ASN A 311 29.14 7.50 2.55
CA ASN A 311 30.21 8.22 1.85
C ASN A 311 30.75 7.45 0.64
N SER A 312 29.86 6.76 -0.09
CA SER A 312 30.21 6.06 -1.32
C SER A 312 30.17 6.99 -2.53
N SER A 313 31.05 6.72 -3.48
CA SER A 313 30.97 7.21 -4.84
C SER A 313 29.87 6.47 -5.62
N THR A 314 29.42 7.06 -6.73
CA THR A 314 28.49 6.43 -7.68
C THR A 314 29.02 5.08 -8.18
N GLN A 315 30.34 4.93 -8.33
CA GLN A 315 30.97 3.69 -8.77
C GLN A 315 30.94 2.60 -7.69
N GLU A 316 31.23 2.93 -6.43
CA GLU A 316 31.11 1.99 -5.31
C GLU A 316 29.65 1.53 -5.14
N ASN A 317 28.69 2.45 -5.27
CA ASN A 317 27.27 2.10 -5.25
C ASN A 317 26.91 1.16 -6.40
N ALA A 318 27.39 1.42 -7.63
CA ALA A 318 27.18 0.53 -8.77
C ALA A 318 27.72 -0.88 -8.49
N GLN A 319 28.92 -0.98 -7.93
CA GLN A 319 29.55 -2.26 -7.60
C GLN A 319 28.74 -3.04 -6.56
N LEU A 320 28.25 -2.36 -5.51
CA LEU A 320 27.43 -2.99 -4.48
C LEU A 320 26.06 -3.42 -5.02
N ILE A 321 25.38 -2.58 -5.81
CA ILE A 321 24.09 -2.92 -6.44
C ILE A 321 24.27 -4.14 -7.35
N SER A 322 25.31 -4.17 -8.18
CA SER A 322 25.59 -5.29 -9.07
C SER A 322 25.92 -6.57 -8.30
N ALA A 323 26.68 -6.47 -7.20
CA ALA A 323 26.99 -7.62 -6.38
C ALA A 323 25.73 -8.17 -5.66
N LEU A 324 24.84 -7.28 -5.19
CA LEU A 324 23.55 -7.66 -4.63
C LEU A 324 22.64 -8.30 -5.68
N ALA A 325 22.56 -7.74 -6.89
CA ALA A 325 21.82 -8.33 -8.00
C ALA A 325 22.33 -9.76 -8.31
N ASN A 326 23.64 -9.97 -8.33
CA ASN A 326 24.22 -11.29 -8.61
C ASN A 326 23.84 -12.36 -7.58
N ILE A 327 23.72 -12.01 -6.30
CA ILE A 327 23.34 -12.98 -5.25
C ILE A 327 21.82 -13.10 -5.08
N THR A 328 21.04 -12.17 -5.62
CA THR A 328 19.58 -12.09 -5.47
C THR A 328 18.88 -13.39 -5.86
N PRO A 329 19.16 -14.05 -7.01
CA PRO A 329 18.49 -15.31 -7.35
C PRO A 329 18.65 -16.39 -6.28
N ASN A 330 19.86 -16.54 -5.73
CA ASN A 330 20.14 -17.52 -4.67
C ASN A 330 19.46 -17.13 -3.35
N LEU A 331 19.50 -15.85 -2.97
CA LEU A 331 18.80 -15.37 -1.77
C LEU A 331 17.28 -15.61 -1.87
N HIS A 332 16.68 -15.31 -3.02
CA HIS A 332 15.26 -15.56 -3.28
C HIS A 332 14.90 -17.05 -3.22
N ASP A 333 15.72 -17.94 -3.81
CA ASP A 333 15.51 -19.38 -3.72
C ASP A 333 15.59 -19.91 -2.28
N MET A 334 16.41 -19.28 -1.44
CA MET A 334 16.49 -19.57 -0.01
C MET A 334 15.27 -19.08 0.78
N GLY A 335 14.41 -18.25 0.19
CA GLY A 335 13.28 -17.62 0.88
C GLY A 335 13.65 -16.34 1.62
N VAL A 336 14.78 -15.71 1.27
CA VAL A 336 15.19 -14.43 1.84
C VAL A 336 14.36 -13.32 1.21
N GLY A 337 13.74 -12.48 2.05
CA GLY A 337 13.23 -11.18 1.60
C GLY A 337 14.13 -10.05 2.00
N SER A 338 14.11 -8.95 1.24
CA SER A 338 14.98 -7.81 1.54
C SER A 338 14.37 -6.47 1.16
N PHE A 339 14.90 -5.43 1.78
CA PHE A 339 14.66 -4.04 1.43
C PHE A 339 16.00 -3.33 1.28
N MET A 340 16.09 -2.43 0.31
CA MET A 340 17.26 -1.62 0.07
C MET A 340 16.87 -0.19 -0.27
N GLU A 341 17.59 0.76 0.31
CA GLU A 341 17.53 2.17 -0.06
C GLU A 341 18.84 2.59 -0.71
N ILE A 342 18.74 3.23 -1.86
CA ILE A 342 19.88 3.72 -2.62
C ILE A 342 19.77 5.25 -2.74
N PHE A 343 20.72 5.92 -2.10
CA PHE A 343 20.99 7.34 -2.28
C PHE A 343 22.28 7.50 -3.10
N PRO A 344 22.56 8.71 -3.65
CA PRO A 344 23.80 8.96 -4.39
C PRO A 344 25.08 8.63 -3.61
N THR A 345 25.06 8.77 -2.28
CA THR A 345 26.24 8.65 -1.41
C THR A 345 26.11 7.61 -0.29
N LYS A 346 24.99 6.88 -0.24
CA LYS A 346 24.78 5.82 0.74
C LYS A 346 23.85 4.71 0.23
N ILE A 347 24.08 3.49 0.69
CA ILE A 347 23.20 2.34 0.53
C ILE A 347 22.91 1.75 1.91
N ILE A 348 21.63 1.47 2.16
CA ILE A 348 21.15 0.75 3.34
C ILE A 348 20.44 -0.49 2.82
N PHE A 349 20.77 -1.66 3.34
CA PHE A 349 20.11 -2.92 2.98
C PHE A 349 19.89 -3.75 4.23
N PHE A 350 18.76 -4.45 4.27
CA PHE A 350 18.61 -5.62 5.12
C PHE A 350 17.99 -6.78 4.35
N GLY A 351 18.37 -8.00 4.72
CA GLY A 351 17.74 -9.23 4.24
C GLY A 351 17.34 -10.10 5.42
N LEU A 352 16.19 -10.76 5.34
CA LEU A 352 15.62 -11.62 6.38
C LEU A 352 15.40 -13.03 5.82
N LEU A 353 15.94 -14.03 6.50
CA LEU A 353 15.65 -15.44 6.28
C LEU A 353 14.82 -15.99 7.46
N PRO A 354 13.54 -16.34 7.23
CA PRO A 354 12.75 -17.09 8.19
C PRO A 354 13.17 -18.56 8.24
N GLY A 355 13.61 -19.01 9.40
CA GLY A 355 14.15 -20.36 9.61
C GLY A 355 15.46 -20.58 8.84
N GLY A 356 15.66 -21.81 8.36
CA GLY A 356 16.84 -22.16 7.58
C GLY A 356 18.15 -22.21 8.37
N SER A 357 19.28 -22.27 7.65
CA SER A 357 20.62 -22.37 8.23
C SER A 357 21.30 -21.00 8.23
N LEU A 358 21.62 -20.48 9.42
CA LEU A 358 22.43 -19.25 9.57
C LEU A 358 23.78 -19.36 8.86
N ALA A 359 24.39 -20.56 8.82
CA ALA A 359 25.67 -20.76 8.15
C ALA A 359 25.53 -20.58 6.63
N ASN A 360 24.50 -21.17 6.02
CA ASN A 360 24.24 -21.03 4.59
C ASN A 360 23.84 -19.58 4.25
N PHE A 361 23.06 -18.94 5.12
CA PHE A 361 22.70 -17.53 4.97
C PHE A 361 23.94 -16.63 4.97
N LYS A 362 24.84 -16.80 5.94
CA LYS A 362 26.13 -16.07 5.96
C LYS A 362 27.01 -16.39 4.75
N ALA A 363 26.97 -17.64 4.26
CA ALA A 363 27.71 -18.05 3.07
C ALA A 363 27.22 -17.33 1.81
N ALA A 364 25.90 -17.15 1.65
CA ALA A 364 25.30 -16.46 0.51
C ALA A 364 25.73 -14.98 0.41
N PHE A 365 26.05 -14.33 1.53
CA PHE A 365 26.53 -12.95 1.59
C PHE A 365 28.05 -12.79 1.47
N GLN A 366 28.84 -13.88 1.38
CA GLN A 366 30.31 -13.79 1.30
C GLN A 366 30.84 -12.90 0.16
N PRO A 367 30.24 -12.89 -1.05
CA PRO A 367 30.66 -11.96 -2.09
C PRO A 367 30.58 -10.49 -1.64
N ILE A 368 29.56 -10.14 -0.85
CA ILE A 368 29.37 -8.78 -0.34
C ILE A 368 30.34 -8.48 0.81
N VAL A 369 30.53 -9.44 1.72
CA VAL A 369 31.49 -9.34 2.83
C VAL A 369 32.91 -9.11 2.30
N THR A 370 33.26 -9.74 1.18
CA THR A 370 34.58 -9.59 0.54
C THR A 370 34.71 -8.23 -0.18
N LEU A 371 33.62 -7.71 -0.71
CA LEU A 371 33.58 -6.43 -1.43
C LEU A 371 33.70 -5.21 -0.50
N LEU A 372 33.15 -5.30 0.71
CA LEU A 372 33.04 -4.18 1.65
C LEU A 372 34.10 -4.21 2.76
N PRO A 373 34.40 -3.05 3.37
CA PRO A 373 35.25 -3.01 4.56
C PRO A 373 34.72 -3.90 5.71
N ALA A 374 35.63 -4.35 6.57
CA ALA A 374 35.27 -5.15 7.72
C ALA A 374 34.25 -4.43 8.62
N GLY A 375 33.19 -5.14 9.03
CA GLY A 375 32.11 -4.60 9.86
C GLY A 375 30.98 -3.90 9.09
N SER A 376 31.08 -3.72 7.77
CA SER A 376 29.99 -3.17 6.95
C SER A 376 28.80 -4.12 6.77
N VAL A 377 29.01 -5.43 6.96
CA VAL A 377 27.97 -6.46 6.93
C VAL A 377 27.85 -7.07 8.32
N THR A 378 26.67 -6.99 8.93
CA THR A 378 26.39 -7.60 10.22
C THR A 378 25.27 -8.61 10.11
N PHE A 379 25.27 -9.61 11.00
CA PHE A 379 24.26 -10.66 11.03
C PHE A 379 23.67 -10.75 12.44
N SER A 380 22.35 -10.76 12.52
CA SER A 380 21.60 -10.88 13.77
C SER A 380 20.61 -12.03 13.68
N SER A 381 20.11 -12.48 14.82
CA SER A 381 19.02 -13.45 14.87
C SER A 381 17.97 -13.00 15.87
N PHE A 382 16.71 -13.19 15.51
CA PHE A 382 15.55 -12.79 16.29
C PHE A 382 14.68 -14.01 16.57
N SER A 383 14.10 -14.06 17.76
CA SER A 383 13.19 -15.15 18.16
C SER A 383 11.77 -14.93 17.67
N THR A 384 11.38 -13.69 17.36
CA THR A 384 10.05 -13.35 16.88
C THR A 384 10.10 -12.26 15.81
N PHE A 385 9.06 -12.18 14.98
CA PHE A 385 8.97 -11.16 13.93
C PHE A 385 8.80 -9.76 14.50
N LEU A 386 8.05 -9.59 15.59
CA LEU A 386 7.91 -8.28 16.23
C LEU A 386 9.27 -7.74 16.71
N ALA A 387 10.15 -8.61 17.23
CA ALA A 387 11.50 -8.19 17.64
C ALA A 387 12.38 -7.78 16.45
N PHE A 388 12.32 -8.53 15.33
CA PHE A 388 12.98 -8.13 14.08
C PHE A 388 12.43 -6.81 13.55
N HIS A 389 11.10 -6.67 13.53
CA HIS A 389 10.40 -5.52 13.01
C HIS A 389 10.75 -4.26 13.81
N ALA A 390 10.69 -4.32 15.13
CA ALA A 390 11.08 -3.21 16.01
C ALA A 390 12.56 -2.81 15.84
N ALA A 391 13.46 -3.79 15.66
CA ALA A 391 14.88 -3.53 15.46
C ALA A 391 15.21 -2.92 14.08
N THR A 392 14.38 -3.18 13.07
CA THR A 392 14.63 -2.80 11.67
C THR A 392 13.87 -1.55 11.26
N TYR A 393 12.57 -1.49 11.59
CA TYR A 393 11.68 -0.38 11.22
C TYR A 393 11.35 0.54 12.41
N GLY A 394 11.40 0.02 13.65
CA GLY A 394 10.98 0.77 14.85
C GLY A 394 11.98 1.78 15.41
N ALA A 395 13.14 1.97 14.76
CA ALA A 395 14.17 2.91 15.23
C ALA A 395 13.75 4.38 15.12
N ALA A 396 12.80 4.69 14.23
CA ALA A 396 12.20 6.00 14.08
C ALA A 396 10.68 5.86 13.86
N PRO A 397 9.87 6.85 14.27
CA PRO A 397 8.45 6.86 13.93
C PRO A 397 8.24 6.84 12.42
N GLU A 398 7.21 6.12 11.98
CA GLU A 398 6.76 6.18 10.59
C GLU A 398 6.36 7.62 10.23
N LEU A 399 6.98 8.16 9.17
CA LEU A 399 6.80 9.53 8.74
C LEU A 399 5.67 9.65 7.73
N ALA A 400 4.89 10.72 7.88
CA ALA A 400 3.78 11.10 7.02
C ALA A 400 3.72 12.63 6.89
N GLY A 401 2.64 13.16 6.31
CA GLY A 401 2.39 14.60 6.35
C GLY A 401 3.20 15.40 5.32
N PHE A 402 3.66 14.76 4.24
CA PHE A 402 4.37 15.42 3.15
C PHE A 402 3.88 14.92 1.78
N PRO A 403 3.99 15.74 0.73
CA PRO A 403 3.64 15.32 -0.62
C PRO A 403 4.62 14.27 -1.12
N PHE A 404 4.12 13.20 -1.71
CA PHE A 404 4.94 12.07 -2.15
C PHE A 404 4.31 11.37 -3.35
N ALA A 405 5.15 10.89 -4.27
CA ALA A 405 4.72 10.07 -5.40
C ALA A 405 5.75 8.98 -5.71
N PRO A 406 5.35 7.70 -5.77
CA PRO A 406 6.17 6.63 -6.28
C PRO A 406 5.97 6.42 -7.79
N SER A 407 6.94 5.80 -8.43
CA SER A 407 6.82 5.13 -9.73
C SER A 407 7.67 3.88 -9.68
N SER A 408 7.15 2.74 -10.15
CA SER A 408 7.81 1.46 -9.89
C SER A 408 7.80 0.48 -11.04
N ARG A 409 8.73 -0.48 -10.97
CA ARG A 409 8.83 -1.58 -11.91
C ARG A 409 9.31 -2.84 -11.23
N MET A 410 8.62 -3.94 -11.48
CA MET A 410 9.01 -5.29 -11.13
C MET A 410 9.94 -5.84 -12.20
N ILE A 411 11.04 -6.44 -11.77
CA ILE A 411 12.14 -6.91 -12.61
C ILE A 411 12.15 -8.44 -12.61
N PRO A 412 11.80 -9.09 -13.73
CA PRO A 412 11.88 -10.53 -13.90
C PRO A 412 13.26 -11.13 -13.58
N ARG A 413 13.29 -12.36 -13.06
CA ARG A 413 14.50 -13.12 -12.69
C ARG A 413 15.56 -13.17 -13.79
N HIS A 414 15.16 -13.34 -15.05
CA HIS A 414 16.12 -13.51 -16.15
C HIS A 414 17.05 -12.29 -16.33
N TYR A 415 16.63 -11.06 -15.96
CA TYR A 415 17.50 -9.89 -15.99
C TYR A 415 18.69 -9.94 -15.01
N PHE A 416 18.60 -10.79 -13.97
CA PHE A 416 19.68 -11.02 -13.01
C PHE A 416 20.65 -12.09 -13.50
N GLU A 417 20.14 -13.06 -14.27
CA GLU A 417 20.90 -14.18 -14.80
C GLU A 417 21.63 -13.80 -16.10
N ASP A 418 20.99 -12.96 -16.93
CA ASP A 418 21.47 -12.61 -18.27
C ASP A 418 22.35 -11.34 -18.31
N ASP A 419 21.96 -10.25 -17.64
CA ASP A 419 22.70 -8.97 -17.63
C ASP A 419 22.55 -8.17 -16.31
N PRO A 420 23.12 -8.66 -15.19
CA PRO A 420 23.03 -7.96 -13.90
C PRO A 420 23.73 -6.58 -13.89
N HIS A 421 24.73 -6.39 -14.76
CA HIS A 421 25.37 -5.09 -14.94
C HIS A 421 24.47 -4.11 -15.72
N GLY A 422 23.70 -4.58 -16.70
CA GLY A 422 22.69 -3.80 -17.40
C GLY A 422 21.60 -3.30 -16.48
N LEU A 423 21.10 -4.18 -15.61
CA LEU A 423 20.10 -3.83 -14.60
C LEU A 423 20.63 -2.71 -13.69
N THR A 424 21.87 -2.87 -13.20
CA THR A 424 22.53 -1.85 -12.38
C THR A 424 22.61 -0.50 -13.11
N ARG A 425 23.06 -0.49 -14.38
CA ARG A 425 23.14 0.73 -15.19
C ARG A 425 21.77 1.37 -15.40
N ALA A 426 20.73 0.58 -15.65
CA ALA A 426 19.36 1.06 -15.82
C ALA A 426 18.85 1.73 -14.54
N ILE A 427 19.06 1.09 -13.39
CA ILE A 427 18.67 1.64 -12.08
C ILE A 427 19.35 2.98 -11.82
N GLN A 428 20.67 3.05 -12.02
CA GLN A 428 21.45 4.28 -11.84
C GLN A 428 21.04 5.38 -12.80
N LYS A 429 20.75 5.05 -14.07
CA LYS A 429 20.26 6.02 -15.04
C LYS A 429 18.91 6.61 -14.59
N GLY A 430 17.99 5.79 -14.08
CA GLY A 430 16.76 6.30 -13.47
C GLY A 430 17.02 7.20 -12.26
N GLN A 431 17.94 6.82 -11.36
CA GLN A 431 18.31 7.65 -10.20
C GLN A 431 18.84 9.03 -10.62
N LEU A 432 19.64 9.09 -11.70
CA LEU A 432 20.16 10.35 -12.23
C LEU A 432 19.04 11.27 -12.75
N LEU A 433 17.96 10.72 -13.31
CA LEU A 433 16.82 11.50 -13.79
C LEU A 433 16.01 12.16 -12.67
N LEU A 434 16.10 11.65 -11.43
CA LEU A 434 15.52 12.31 -10.26
C LEU A 434 16.20 13.64 -9.91
N GLY A 435 17.43 13.87 -10.39
CA GLY A 435 18.18 15.10 -10.15
C GLY A 435 18.37 15.38 -8.65
N ALA A 436 17.98 16.58 -8.21
CA ALA A 436 18.10 16.98 -6.80
C ALA A 436 17.26 16.12 -5.84
N GLN A 437 16.19 15.47 -6.32
CA GLN A 437 15.34 14.63 -5.48
C GLN A 437 16.08 13.40 -4.95
N ALA A 438 17.03 12.85 -5.71
CA ALA A 438 17.81 11.68 -5.28
C ALA A 438 18.60 11.92 -3.98
N ALA A 439 18.90 13.18 -3.62
CA ALA A 439 19.62 13.49 -2.39
C ALA A 439 18.79 13.24 -1.12
N SER A 440 17.46 13.40 -1.19
CA SER A 440 16.55 13.27 -0.06
C SER A 440 15.57 12.10 -0.18
N GLN A 441 15.36 11.58 -1.40
CA GLN A 441 14.46 10.47 -1.68
C GLN A 441 15.25 9.29 -2.27
N PRO A 442 15.27 8.12 -1.61
CA PRO A 442 15.99 6.97 -2.12
C PRO A 442 15.27 6.33 -3.31
N VAL A 443 16.05 5.66 -4.16
CA VAL A 443 15.49 4.54 -4.92
C VAL A 443 15.34 3.37 -3.95
N GLN A 444 14.13 2.85 -3.81
CA GLN A 444 13.86 1.67 -3.01
C GLN A 444 13.89 0.44 -3.90
N ILE A 445 14.46 -0.64 -3.40
CA ILE A 445 14.44 -1.95 -4.06
C ILE A 445 13.96 -2.98 -3.06
N LEU A 446 12.82 -3.59 -3.37
CA LEU A 446 12.20 -4.62 -2.56
C LEU A 446 12.41 -5.98 -3.21
N MET A 447 12.88 -6.97 -2.43
CA MET A 447 12.97 -8.38 -2.84
C MET A 447 11.95 -9.16 -2.03
N ASP A 448 10.68 -8.97 -2.36
CA ASP A 448 9.52 -9.44 -1.60
C ASP A 448 8.50 -10.13 -2.51
N SER A 449 8.94 -10.55 -3.70
CA SER A 449 8.21 -11.49 -4.53
C SER A 449 8.26 -12.88 -3.91
N PRO A 450 7.16 -13.66 -3.97
CA PRO A 450 7.17 -15.05 -3.55
C PRO A 450 8.23 -15.87 -4.29
N ALA A 451 8.90 -16.80 -3.59
CA ALA A 451 9.77 -17.76 -4.24
C ALA A 451 8.97 -18.66 -5.21
N PRO A 452 9.59 -19.30 -6.21
CA PRO A 452 8.90 -20.09 -7.24
C PRO A 452 8.09 -21.31 -6.74
N ARG A 453 8.03 -21.52 -5.42
CA ARG A 453 7.38 -22.65 -4.76
C ARG A 453 5.89 -22.42 -4.45
N HIS A 454 5.34 -21.25 -4.80
CA HIS A 454 3.95 -20.88 -4.54
C HIS A 454 3.06 -21.06 -5.78
N ASP A 455 1.78 -21.37 -5.55
CA ASP A 455 0.82 -21.68 -6.61
C ASP A 455 0.47 -20.45 -7.46
N VAL A 456 1.06 -20.37 -8.66
CA VAL A 456 0.76 -19.31 -9.63
C VAL A 456 -0.68 -19.43 -10.14
N GLY A 457 -1.40 -18.30 -10.22
CA GLY A 457 -2.71 -18.20 -10.85
C GLY A 457 -3.91 -18.52 -9.96
N LYS A 458 -3.71 -18.78 -8.66
CA LYS A 458 -4.82 -18.95 -7.69
C LYS A 458 -5.42 -17.64 -7.20
N THR A 459 -4.73 -16.54 -7.42
CA THR A 459 -5.07 -15.17 -7.04
C THR A 459 -5.20 -14.31 -8.30
N SER A 460 -5.73 -13.10 -8.17
CA SER A 460 -5.87 -12.17 -9.29
C SER A 460 -4.71 -11.18 -9.40
N VAL A 461 -3.65 -11.32 -8.59
CA VAL A 461 -2.43 -10.53 -8.78
C VAL A 461 -1.78 -10.86 -10.13
N THR A 462 -1.05 -9.89 -10.69
CA THR A 462 -0.28 -10.14 -11.92
C THR A 462 0.68 -11.32 -11.71
N PRO A 463 0.71 -12.33 -12.60
CA PRO A 463 1.58 -13.49 -12.45
C PRO A 463 3.07 -13.14 -12.35
N LEU A 464 3.46 -11.95 -12.84
CA LEU A 464 4.84 -11.44 -12.76
C LEU A 464 5.35 -11.27 -11.33
N TRP A 465 4.48 -11.24 -10.31
CA TRP A 465 4.91 -11.35 -8.92
C TRP A 465 5.74 -12.60 -8.64
N TYR A 466 5.41 -13.74 -9.26
CA TYR A 466 6.05 -15.02 -8.95
C TYR A 466 7.31 -15.29 -9.79
N SER A 467 7.63 -14.39 -10.73
CA SER A 467 8.82 -14.49 -11.59
C SER A 467 9.73 -13.28 -11.52
N SER A 468 9.35 -12.23 -10.77
CA SER A 468 10.19 -11.07 -10.50
C SER A 468 11.04 -11.28 -9.27
N LEU A 469 12.21 -10.67 -9.20
CA LEU A 469 13.06 -10.70 -8.00
C LEU A 469 13.13 -9.37 -7.29
N TRP A 470 13.17 -8.27 -8.04
CA TRP A 470 13.15 -6.93 -7.48
C TRP A 470 11.90 -6.17 -7.90
N HIS A 471 11.32 -5.44 -6.96
CA HIS A 471 10.41 -4.34 -7.21
C HIS A 471 11.17 -3.04 -6.93
N VAL A 472 11.50 -2.32 -8.00
CA VAL A 472 12.28 -1.08 -7.93
C VAL A 472 11.31 0.10 -7.93
N VAL A 473 11.41 0.95 -6.91
CA VAL A 473 10.53 2.10 -6.69
C VAL A 473 11.37 3.38 -6.69
N TYR A 474 11.10 4.25 -7.65
CA TYR A 474 11.58 5.63 -7.66
C TYR A 474 10.60 6.49 -6.90
N THR A 475 11.12 7.26 -5.94
CA THR A 475 10.29 8.07 -5.05
C THR A 475 10.66 9.54 -5.21
N VAL A 476 9.65 10.41 -5.12
CA VAL A 476 9.84 11.86 -5.11
C VAL A 476 8.94 12.51 -4.07
N ALA A 477 9.41 13.62 -3.51
CA ALA A 477 8.67 14.46 -2.59
C ALA A 477 8.86 15.94 -2.96
N TRP A 478 7.99 16.82 -2.48
CA TRP A 478 8.13 18.25 -2.73
C TRP A 478 7.64 19.10 -1.58
N ASP A 479 8.13 20.34 -1.51
CA ASP A 479 7.65 21.30 -0.51
C ASP A 479 6.22 21.74 -0.84
N THR A 480 5.39 21.92 0.18
CA THR A 480 3.98 22.35 0.02
C THR A 480 3.80 23.69 -0.69
N THR A 481 4.81 24.56 -0.67
CA THR A 481 4.83 25.85 -1.38
C THR A 481 5.22 25.73 -2.85
N THR A 482 5.64 24.55 -3.32
CA THR A 482 6.01 24.31 -4.71
C THR A 482 4.82 24.58 -5.64
N PRO A 483 4.94 25.45 -6.66
CA PRO A 483 3.86 25.72 -7.61
C PRO A 483 3.45 24.45 -8.38
N LEU A 484 2.20 24.37 -8.81
CA LEU A 484 1.65 23.18 -9.49
C LEU A 484 2.48 22.69 -10.69
N ALA A 485 3.05 23.62 -11.47
CA ALA A 485 3.95 23.26 -12.57
C ALA A 485 5.22 22.55 -12.09
N GLY A 486 5.78 22.98 -10.95
CA GLY A 486 6.91 22.32 -10.30
C GLY A 486 6.53 20.96 -9.73
N GLN A 487 5.36 20.83 -9.10
CA GLN A 487 4.84 19.54 -8.61
C GLN A 487 4.73 18.52 -9.75
N LYS A 488 4.13 18.92 -10.88
CA LYS A 488 4.05 18.08 -12.09
C LYS A 488 5.43 17.70 -12.62
N SER A 489 6.38 18.62 -12.62
CA SER A 489 7.76 18.35 -13.04
C SER A 489 8.44 17.31 -12.14
N VAL A 490 8.22 17.38 -10.83
CA VAL A 490 8.78 16.42 -9.86
C VAL A 490 8.16 15.03 -10.03
N VAL A 491 6.83 14.93 -10.13
CA VAL A 491 6.16 13.64 -10.40
C VAL A 491 6.60 13.06 -11.74
N LYS A 492 6.73 13.90 -12.78
CA LYS A 492 7.25 13.47 -14.08
C LYS A 492 8.68 12.91 -13.98
N ALA A 493 9.53 13.43 -13.11
CA ALA A 493 10.88 12.90 -12.93
C ALA A 493 10.86 11.45 -12.41
N ALA A 494 9.94 11.10 -11.51
CA ALA A 494 9.75 9.72 -11.06
C ALA A 494 9.27 8.82 -12.21
N HIS A 495 8.30 9.30 -13.01
CA HIS A 495 7.82 8.61 -14.20
C HIS A 495 8.95 8.34 -15.20
N ASP A 496 9.73 9.38 -15.55
CA ASP A 496 10.84 9.30 -16.49
C ASP A 496 11.95 8.37 -15.96
N ALA A 497 12.17 8.33 -14.64
CA ALA A 497 13.10 7.40 -14.01
C ALA A 497 12.66 5.94 -14.15
N ALA A 498 11.37 5.65 -13.89
CA ALA A 498 10.81 4.32 -14.07
C ALA A 498 10.72 3.91 -15.56
N ASP A 499 10.54 4.86 -16.48
CA ASP A 499 10.55 4.61 -17.93
C ASP A 499 11.85 3.98 -18.41
N VAL A 500 12.98 4.29 -17.76
CA VAL A 500 14.26 3.61 -18.03
C VAL A 500 14.12 2.10 -17.81
N LEU A 501 13.43 1.69 -16.74
CA LEU A 501 13.15 0.28 -16.44
C LEU A 501 12.02 -0.29 -17.29
N ARG A 502 11.04 0.51 -17.74
CA ARG A 502 10.03 0.04 -18.70
C ARG A 502 10.66 -0.31 -20.05
N VAL A 503 11.66 0.46 -20.49
CA VAL A 503 12.42 0.17 -21.71
C VAL A 503 13.39 -1.00 -21.51
N TYR A 504 14.05 -1.08 -20.36
CA TYR A 504 15.01 -2.16 -20.06
C TYR A 504 14.32 -3.51 -19.83
N ALA A 505 13.22 -3.50 -19.08
CA ALA A 505 12.39 -4.65 -18.70
C ALA A 505 10.94 -4.49 -19.18
N PRO A 506 10.69 -4.55 -20.51
CA PRO A 506 9.36 -4.35 -21.08
C PRO A 506 8.34 -5.42 -20.69
N ASP A 507 8.79 -6.62 -20.34
CA ASP A 507 7.97 -7.72 -19.82
C ASP A 507 7.81 -7.69 -18.28
N GLY A 508 8.36 -6.67 -17.61
CA GLY A 508 8.05 -6.36 -16.21
C GLY A 508 6.64 -5.80 -16.02
N ALA A 509 6.30 -5.49 -14.77
CA ALA A 509 5.01 -4.91 -14.38
C ALA A 509 5.18 -3.81 -13.32
N ALA A 510 4.12 -3.10 -12.96
CA ALA A 510 4.09 -2.23 -11.80
C ALA A 510 3.19 -2.83 -10.71
N TYR A 511 3.53 -2.57 -9.44
CA TYR A 511 2.67 -2.91 -8.32
C TYR A 511 1.62 -1.82 -8.14
N GLY A 512 0.36 -2.14 -8.40
CA GLY A 512 -0.74 -1.17 -8.39
C GLY A 512 -1.03 -0.46 -7.06
N ASN A 513 -0.33 -0.74 -5.94
CA ASN A 513 -0.39 0.12 -4.75
C ASN A 513 0.75 1.16 -4.70
N GLU A 514 1.89 0.86 -5.30
CA GLU A 514 3.11 1.68 -5.33
C GLU A 514 3.50 2.00 -6.77
N ALA A 515 2.50 2.24 -7.60
CA ALA A 515 2.65 2.52 -9.02
C ALA A 515 2.65 4.01 -9.31
N ASP A 516 3.09 4.30 -10.52
CA ASP A 516 2.96 5.60 -11.15
C ASP A 516 1.49 5.97 -11.35
N ILE A 517 1.13 7.22 -11.05
CA ILE A 517 -0.23 7.71 -11.30
C ILE A 517 -0.54 7.89 -12.80
N TYR A 518 0.47 7.85 -13.67
CA TYR A 518 0.33 7.97 -15.12
C TYR A 518 0.30 6.64 -15.87
N GLU A 519 0.44 5.50 -15.17
CA GLU A 519 0.49 4.15 -15.75
C GLU A 519 -0.86 3.43 -15.75
#